data_AF-A0A356PC39-F1
#
_entry.id   AF-A0A356PC39-F1
#
_cell.length_a   1.000
_cell.length_b   1.000
_cell.length_c   1.000
_cell.angle_alpha   90.00
_cell.angle_beta   90.00
_cell.angle_gamma   90.00
#
_symmetry.space_group_name_H-M   'P 1'
#
loop_
_entity.id
_entity.type
_entity.pdbx_description
1 polymer ?
#
loop_
_entity_poly.entity_id
_entity_poly.type
_entity_poly.pdbx_seq_one_letter_code
_entity_poly.pdbx_strand_id
1 'polypeptide(L)'
;MWINHWKNLGIDAIVRAQNNNNNSLRLAEKKVNKSEAVDALEDEKGFEKVKVYESTFTMDNVEQPLRFIKYALKHKNKQCTQIMIITTCMNMALKTLFKIIRGRWDVENSIFNNLKTECGLEHCFVHGGRAVEVVFYLIFITI
;
A
#
# COMPACT_ATOMS: atom_id res chain seq x y z
N MET A 1 -0.67 18.99 -5.44
CA MET A 1 -0.91 17.66 -4.82
C MET A 1 0.01 16.64 -5.48
N TRP A 2 0.71 15.77 -4.74
CA TRP A 2 1.74 14.87 -5.31
C TRP A 2 1.17 13.91 -6.38
N ILE A 3 -0.09 13.48 -6.24
CA ILE A 3 -0.78 12.60 -7.20
C ILE A 3 -0.79 13.17 -8.62
N ASN A 4 -1.11 14.46 -8.79
CA ASN A 4 -1.14 15.09 -10.11
C ASN A 4 0.25 15.13 -10.74
N HIS A 5 1.29 15.39 -9.94
CA HIS A 5 2.66 15.41 -10.43
C HIS A 5 3.08 14.07 -11.03
N TRP A 6 2.88 12.96 -10.30
CA TRP A 6 3.20 11.63 -10.82
C TRP A 6 2.40 11.27 -12.06
N LYS A 7 1.10 11.63 -12.07
CA LYS A 7 0.28 11.34 -13.24
C LYS A 7 0.74 12.12 -14.47
N ASN A 8 1.14 13.37 -14.30
CA ASN A 8 1.70 14.19 -15.39
C ASN A 8 3.01 13.62 -15.94
N LEU A 9 3.76 12.87 -15.12
CA LEU A 9 4.94 12.10 -15.54
C LEU A 9 4.58 10.74 -16.15
N GLY A 10 3.30 10.40 -16.31
CA GLY A 10 2.86 9.10 -16.81
C GLY A 10 3.01 7.96 -15.81
N ILE A 11 3.26 8.26 -14.53
CA ILE A 11 3.47 7.27 -13.47
C ILE A 11 2.17 7.08 -12.71
N ASP A 12 1.75 5.81 -12.57
CA ASP A 12 0.61 5.47 -11.75
C ASP A 12 0.99 5.28 -10.28
N ALA A 13 0.10 5.75 -9.41
CA ALA A 13 0.25 5.63 -7.96
C ALA A 13 -0.75 4.61 -7.40
N ILE A 14 -0.28 3.80 -6.44
CA ILE A 14 -1.08 2.91 -5.61
C ILE A 14 -0.73 3.22 -4.16
N VAL A 15 -1.68 3.73 -3.40
CA VAL A 15 -1.43 4.23 -2.04
C VAL A 15 -2.43 3.64 -1.06
N ARG A 16 -1.93 3.25 0.12
CA ARG A 16 -2.77 2.82 1.22
C ARG A 16 -3.55 4.02 1.77
N ALA A 17 -4.87 3.90 1.83
CA ALA A 17 -5.71 4.83 2.57
C ALA A 17 -5.57 4.53 4.07
N GLN A 18 -4.88 5.39 4.80
CA GLN A 18 -4.93 5.42 6.27
C GLN A 18 -5.97 6.44 6.74
N ASN A 19 -6.40 6.29 8.01
CA ASN A 19 -7.45 7.07 8.66
C ASN A 19 -7.30 8.56 8.31
N ASN A 20 -8.28 9.11 7.57
CA ASN A 20 -8.07 10.36 6.85
C ASN A 20 -9.14 11.38 7.24
N ASN A 21 -8.69 12.61 7.53
CA ASN A 21 -9.56 13.78 7.68
C ASN A 21 -10.16 14.24 6.33
N ASN A 22 -9.96 13.47 5.26
CA ASN A 22 -10.48 13.76 3.92
C ASN A 22 -11.93 13.28 3.76
N ASN A 23 -12.83 14.22 3.48
CA ASN A 23 -14.26 13.94 3.33
C ASN A 23 -14.58 13.06 2.11
N SER A 24 -13.91 13.26 0.98
CA SER A 24 -14.22 12.49 -0.23
C SER A 24 -13.84 11.02 -0.09
N LEU A 25 -12.73 10.73 0.60
CA LEU A 25 -12.35 9.36 0.94
C LEU A 25 -13.33 8.70 1.90
N ARG A 26 -13.81 9.43 2.93
CA ARG A 26 -14.84 8.92 3.85
C ARG A 26 -16.16 8.61 3.12
N LEU A 27 -16.52 9.41 2.12
CA LEU A 27 -17.70 9.16 1.29
C LEU A 27 -17.51 7.92 0.42
N ALA A 28 -16.34 7.76 -0.21
CA ALA A 28 -16.00 6.57 -0.99
C ALA A 28 -16.04 5.30 -0.13
N GLU A 29 -15.49 5.36 1.09
CA GLU A 29 -15.55 4.26 2.05
C GLU A 29 -16.99 3.92 2.45
N LYS A 30 -17.81 4.93 2.80
CA LYS A 30 -19.22 4.71 3.13
C LYS A 30 -20.00 4.07 1.99
N LYS A 31 -19.70 4.46 0.75
CA LYS A 31 -20.33 3.90 -0.46
C LYS A 31 -19.95 2.42 -0.62
N VAL A 32 -18.67 2.10 -0.51
CA VAL A 32 -18.16 0.73 -0.58
C VAL A 32 -18.70 -0.16 0.54
N ASN A 33 -18.84 0.35 1.75
CA ASN A 33 -19.36 -0.43 2.88
C ASN A 33 -20.84 -0.83 2.70
N LYS A 34 -21.59 -0.14 1.82
CA LYS A 34 -22.98 -0.44 1.48
C LYS A 34 -23.13 -1.24 0.19
N SER A 35 -22.04 -1.46 -0.56
CA SER A 35 -22.08 -2.18 -1.83
C SER A 35 -21.83 -3.67 -1.62
N GLU A 36 -22.20 -4.45 -2.62
CA GLU A 36 -21.79 -5.85 -2.70
C GLU A 36 -20.31 -5.97 -3.08
N ALA A 37 -19.72 -7.12 -2.78
CA ALA A 37 -18.35 -7.41 -3.17
C ALA A 37 -18.29 -7.59 -4.69
N VAL A 38 -17.35 -6.90 -5.35
CA VAL A 38 -17.16 -6.99 -6.80
C VAL A 38 -16.33 -8.21 -7.20
N ASP A 39 -15.54 -8.74 -6.27
CA ASP A 39 -14.68 -9.90 -6.50
C ASP A 39 -14.39 -10.62 -5.17
N ALA A 40 -13.99 -11.89 -5.26
CA ALA A 40 -13.52 -12.69 -4.15
C ALA A 40 -12.28 -13.47 -4.58
N LEU A 41 -11.13 -13.14 -3.98
CA LEU A 41 -9.89 -13.86 -4.22
C LEU A 41 -9.82 -15.05 -3.26
N GLU A 42 -9.76 -16.25 -3.83
CA GLU A 42 -9.58 -17.51 -3.12
C GLU A 42 -8.10 -17.95 -3.22
N ASP A 43 -7.65 -18.79 -2.27
CA ASP A 43 -6.31 -19.37 -2.21
C ASP A 43 -5.11 -18.40 -2.07
N GLU A 44 -5.35 -17.16 -1.64
CA GLU A 44 -4.26 -16.25 -1.27
C GLU A 44 -3.57 -16.74 0.02
N LYS A 45 -2.25 -16.96 -0.05
CA LYS A 45 -1.46 -17.49 1.07
C LYS A 45 -1.73 -16.72 2.37
N GLY A 46 -2.19 -17.44 3.40
CA GLY A 46 -2.48 -16.89 4.73
C GLY A 46 -3.94 -16.48 4.96
N PHE A 47 -4.77 -16.44 3.92
CA PHE A 47 -6.17 -16.02 4.01
C PHE A 47 -7.13 -17.17 3.68
N GLU A 48 -8.27 -17.18 4.36
CA GLU A 48 -9.41 -18.05 4.04
C GLU A 48 -10.21 -17.47 2.89
N LYS A 49 -10.40 -16.13 2.89
CA LYS A 49 -11.13 -15.43 1.85
C LYS A 49 -10.74 -13.96 1.82
N VAL A 50 -10.61 -13.41 0.61
CA VAL A 50 -10.42 -11.96 0.41
C VAL A 50 -11.60 -11.43 -0.40
N LYS A 51 -12.49 -10.67 0.24
CA LYS A 51 -13.57 -9.97 -0.48
C LYS A 51 -13.07 -8.61 -0.95
N VAL A 52 -13.35 -8.27 -2.19
CA VAL A 52 -12.93 -7.01 -2.80
C VAL A 52 -14.14 -6.15 -3.07
N TYR A 53 -14.01 -4.87 -2.74
CA TYR A 53 -15.02 -3.85 -3.00
C TYR A 53 -14.35 -2.68 -3.69
N GLU A 54 -15.10 -2.00 -4.54
CA GLU A 54 -14.57 -0.98 -5.43
C GLU A 54 -15.54 0.19 -5.58
N SER A 55 -14.98 1.40 -5.66
CA SER A 55 -15.70 2.58 -6.13
C SER A 55 -14.74 3.54 -6.80
N THR A 56 -15.25 4.39 -7.68
CA THR A 56 -14.53 5.58 -8.15
C THR A 56 -15.01 6.81 -7.38
N PHE A 57 -14.12 7.77 -7.14
CA PHE A 57 -14.44 9.04 -6.48
C PHE A 57 -13.52 10.16 -6.96
N THR A 58 -13.92 11.42 -6.74
CA THR A 58 -13.08 12.59 -6.98
C THR A 58 -12.57 13.14 -5.65
N MET A 59 -11.43 13.83 -5.67
CA MET A 59 -10.81 14.40 -4.47
C MET A 59 -10.33 15.81 -4.77
N ASP A 60 -10.49 16.71 -3.80
CA ASP A 60 -10.05 18.10 -3.96
C ASP A 60 -8.56 18.15 -4.31
N ASN A 61 -8.23 19.00 -5.28
CA ASN A 61 -6.87 19.17 -5.82
C ASN A 61 -6.31 17.94 -6.57
N VAL A 62 -7.15 16.96 -6.91
CA VAL A 62 -6.84 15.92 -7.90
C VAL A 62 -7.68 16.13 -9.14
N GLU A 63 -7.01 16.31 -10.28
CA GLU A 63 -7.67 16.67 -11.55
C GLU A 63 -8.50 15.52 -12.12
N GLN A 64 -8.07 14.28 -11.88
CA GLN A 64 -8.71 13.08 -12.40
C GLN A 64 -9.44 12.30 -11.30
N PRO A 65 -10.47 11.50 -11.66
CA PRO A 65 -11.06 10.55 -10.74
C PRO A 65 -10.02 9.55 -10.23
N LEU A 66 -10.24 9.05 -9.02
CA LEU A 66 -9.43 8.03 -8.40
C LEU A 66 -10.25 6.79 -8.13
N ARG A 67 -9.58 5.64 -8.21
CA ARG A 67 -10.16 4.34 -7.90
C ARG A 67 -9.87 4.02 -6.45
N PHE A 68 -10.92 3.74 -5.70
CA PHE A 68 -10.88 3.31 -4.32
C PHE A 68 -11.21 1.83 -4.24
N ILE A 69 -10.35 1.05 -3.57
CA ILE A 69 -10.52 -0.39 -3.42
C ILE A 69 -10.37 -0.77 -1.95
N LYS A 70 -11.26 -1.61 -1.46
CA LYS A 70 -11.20 -2.21 -0.13
C LYS A 70 -11.08 -3.73 -0.25
N TYR A 71 -10.02 -4.27 0.34
CA TYR A 71 -9.85 -5.71 0.56
C TYR A 71 -10.26 -6.02 1.99
N ALA A 72 -11.34 -6.79 2.17
CA ALA A 72 -11.72 -7.38 3.45
C ALA A 72 -11.14 -8.79 3.54
N LEU A 73 -10.18 -8.95 4.44
CA LEU A 73 -9.34 -10.13 4.59
C LEU A 73 -9.83 -10.97 5.77
N LYS A 74 -10.27 -12.19 5.50
CA LYS A 74 -10.54 -13.19 6.53
C LYS A 74 -9.35 -14.14 6.62
N HIS A 75 -8.69 -14.14 7.77
CA HIS A 75 -7.56 -15.03 8.07
C HIS A 75 -8.05 -16.41 8.49
N LYS A 76 -7.21 -17.43 8.32
CA LYS A 76 -7.52 -18.82 8.74
C LYS A 76 -7.77 -18.95 10.25
N ASN A 77 -7.18 -18.07 11.05
CA ASN A 77 -7.40 -17.97 12.50
C ASN A 77 -8.67 -17.19 12.87
N LYS A 78 -9.59 -16.97 11.92
CA LYS A 78 -10.83 -16.19 12.04
C LYS A 78 -10.64 -14.69 12.33
N GLN A 79 -9.41 -14.17 12.33
CA GLN A 79 -9.21 -12.72 12.41
C GLN A 79 -9.65 -12.05 11.11
N CYS A 80 -10.25 -10.87 11.23
CA CYS A 80 -10.67 -10.06 10.09
C CYS A 80 -9.85 -8.79 10.06
N THR A 81 -9.23 -8.49 8.91
CA THR A 81 -8.48 -7.25 8.70
C THR A 81 -8.93 -6.61 7.40
N GLN A 82 -8.59 -5.33 7.19
CA GLN A 82 -8.90 -4.63 5.96
C GLN A 82 -7.71 -3.85 5.44
N ILE A 83 -7.60 -3.80 4.12
CA ILE A 83 -6.66 -2.94 3.40
C ILE A 83 -7.48 -2.07 2.47
N MET A 84 -7.36 -0.76 2.61
CA MET A 84 -7.97 0.21 1.72
C MET A 84 -6.88 0.88 0.91
N ILE A 85 -7.09 0.98 -0.40
CA ILE A 85 -6.16 1.64 -1.32
C ILE A 85 -6.88 2.66 -2.19
N ILE A 86 -6.12 3.65 -2.61
CA ILE A 86 -6.47 4.64 -3.62
C ILE A 86 -5.45 4.48 -4.74
N THR A 87 -5.92 4.45 -5.98
CA THR A 87 -5.03 4.31 -7.13
C THR A 87 -5.47 5.15 -8.33
N THR A 88 -4.49 5.57 -9.12
CA THR A 88 -4.71 6.16 -10.45
C THR A 88 -4.85 5.10 -11.55
N CYS A 89 -4.55 3.82 -11.25
CA CYS A 89 -4.71 2.69 -12.17
C CYS A 89 -6.17 2.25 -12.30
N MET A 90 -6.87 2.74 -13.32
CA MET A 90 -8.27 2.37 -13.57
C MET A 90 -8.44 0.93 -14.07
N ASN A 91 -7.49 0.45 -14.89
CA ASN A 91 -7.67 -0.81 -15.64
C ASN A 91 -6.86 -1.99 -15.07
N MET A 92 -6.11 -1.80 -13.98
CA MET A 92 -5.29 -2.87 -13.41
C MET A 92 -6.16 -3.91 -12.69
N ALA A 93 -5.85 -5.20 -12.85
CA ALA A 93 -6.58 -6.27 -12.18
C ALA A 93 -6.52 -6.16 -10.65
N LEU A 94 -7.63 -6.42 -9.98
CA LEU A 94 -7.75 -6.34 -8.51
C LEU A 94 -6.76 -7.26 -7.79
N LYS A 95 -6.48 -8.44 -8.36
CA LYS A 95 -5.47 -9.37 -7.85
C LYS A 95 -4.05 -8.80 -7.95
N THR A 96 -3.73 -8.08 -9.02
CA THR A 96 -2.41 -7.43 -9.18
C THR A 96 -2.23 -6.32 -8.17
N LEU A 97 -3.24 -5.45 -8.00
CA LEU A 97 -3.25 -4.39 -7.00
C LEU A 97 -3.10 -4.95 -5.58
N PHE A 98 -3.74 -6.09 -5.30
CA PHE A 98 -3.60 -6.80 -4.03
C PHE A 98 -2.16 -7.27 -3.78
N LYS A 99 -1.51 -7.88 -4.78
CA LYS A 99 -0.10 -8.31 -4.68
C LYS A 99 0.83 -7.13 -4.45
N ILE A 100 0.63 -6.01 -5.15
CA ILE A 100 1.45 -4.80 -4.98
C ILE A 100 1.35 -4.27 -3.55
N ILE A 101 0.13 -4.11 -3.01
CA ILE A 101 -0.02 -3.57 -1.65
C ILE A 101 0.46 -4.54 -0.56
N ARG A 102 0.39 -5.85 -0.82
CA ARG A 102 0.97 -6.88 0.04
C ARG A 102 2.50 -6.84 0.02
N GLY A 103 3.13 -6.65 -1.15
CA GLY A 103 4.59 -6.49 -1.27
C GLY A 103 5.15 -5.31 -0.47
N ARG A 104 4.37 -4.23 -0.26
CA ARG A 104 4.74 -3.14 0.66
C ARG A 104 5.00 -3.65 2.10
N TRP A 105 4.21 -4.63 2.56
CA TRP A 105 4.43 -5.25 3.87
C TRP A 105 5.74 -6.05 3.90
N ASP A 106 6.09 -6.73 2.81
CA ASP A 106 7.37 -7.46 2.72
C ASP A 106 8.57 -6.49 2.76
N VAL A 107 8.49 -5.33 2.11
CA VAL A 107 9.53 -4.28 2.27
C VAL A 107 9.67 -3.86 3.73
N GLU A 108 8.55 -3.64 4.41
CA GLU A 108 8.54 -3.18 5.79
C GLU A 108 9.09 -4.23 6.76
N ASN A 109 8.66 -5.48 6.61
CA ASN A 109 8.96 -6.56 7.55
C ASN A 109 10.19 -7.40 7.20
N SER A 110 10.62 -7.43 5.94
CA SER A 110 11.82 -8.16 5.53
C SER A 110 12.99 -7.20 5.41
N ILE A 111 12.89 -6.17 4.58
CA ILE A 111 14.04 -5.30 4.27
C ILE A 111 14.43 -4.46 5.51
N PHE A 112 13.50 -3.71 6.11
CA PHE A 112 13.87 -2.92 7.30
C PHE A 112 14.20 -3.75 8.52
N ASN A 113 13.62 -4.95 8.65
CA ASN A 113 13.98 -5.85 9.74
C ASN A 113 15.40 -6.38 9.55
N ASN A 114 15.74 -6.91 8.37
CA ASN A 114 17.08 -7.39 8.04
C ASN A 114 18.13 -6.27 8.18
N LEU A 115 17.80 -5.07 7.73
CA LEU A 115 18.63 -3.88 7.90
C LEU A 115 19.01 -3.64 9.38
N LYS A 116 18.06 -3.81 10.29
CA LYS A 116 18.28 -3.63 11.73
C LYS A 116 19.01 -4.81 12.36
N THR A 117 18.55 -6.03 12.11
CA THR A 117 19.01 -7.24 12.81
C THR A 117 20.27 -7.84 12.21
N GLU A 118 20.36 -7.92 10.89
CA GLU A 118 21.45 -8.59 10.17
C GLU A 118 22.53 -7.61 9.71
N CYS A 119 22.16 -6.39 9.31
CA CYS A 119 23.12 -5.37 8.86
C CYS A 119 23.61 -4.45 9.99
N GLY A 120 23.19 -4.70 11.23
CA GLY A 120 23.69 -4.01 12.42
C GLY A 120 23.41 -2.50 12.44
N LEU A 121 22.40 -2.01 11.71
CA LEU A 121 22.10 -0.58 11.66
C LEU A 121 21.75 0.02 13.03
N GLU A 122 21.22 -0.78 13.96
CA GLU A 122 20.97 -0.33 15.34
C GLU A 122 22.26 -0.09 16.15
N HIS A 123 23.39 -0.62 15.67
CA HIS A 123 24.70 -0.56 16.34
C HIS A 123 25.80 0.04 15.44
N CYS A 124 25.42 0.74 14.37
CA CYS A 124 26.37 1.40 13.48
C CYS A 124 26.85 2.74 14.08
N PHE A 125 27.84 2.68 14.97
CA PHE A 125 28.42 3.86 15.63
C PHE A 125 29.48 4.52 14.74
N VAL A 126 29.03 5.22 13.69
CA VAL A 126 29.91 5.97 12.79
C VAL A 126 29.79 7.46 13.09
N HIS A 127 30.93 8.10 13.37
CA HIS A 127 30.98 9.54 13.62
C HIS A 127 31.21 10.31 12.31
N GLY A 128 30.22 11.13 11.91
CA GLY A 128 30.29 12.02 10.75
C GLY A 128 29.28 11.67 9.65
N GLY A 129 28.49 12.66 9.19
CA GLY A 129 27.37 12.44 8.27
C GLY A 129 27.74 11.77 6.94
N ARG A 130 28.91 12.10 6.37
CA ARG A 130 29.41 11.47 5.12
C ARG A 130 29.76 9.99 5.30
N ALA A 131 30.32 9.62 6.45
CA ALA A 131 30.68 8.24 6.73
C ALA A 131 29.42 7.39 6.96
N VAL A 132 28.41 7.95 7.62
CA VAL A 132 27.08 7.32 7.76
C VAL A 132 26.45 7.06 6.39
N GLU A 133 26.45 8.04 5.49
CA GLU A 133 25.90 7.91 4.14
C GLU A 133 26.58 6.80 3.31
N VAL A 134 27.92 6.76 3.33
CA VAL A 134 28.69 5.71 2.63
C VAL A 134 28.36 4.32 3.16
N VAL A 135 28.23 4.16 4.48
CA VAL A 135 27.88 2.87 5.08
C VAL A 135 26.46 2.44 4.67
N PHE A 136 25.50 3.37 4.63
CA PHE A 136 24.16 3.08 4.12
C PHE A 136 24.19 2.60 2.66
N TYR A 137 24.95 3.25 1.78
CA TYR A 137 25.06 2.81 0.38
C TYR A 137 25.66 1.41 0.24
N LEU A 138 26.71 1.09 1.01
CA LEU A 138 27.31 -0.25 1.01
C LEU A 138 26.31 -1.31 1.47
N ILE A 139 25.53 -1.02 2.51
CA ILE A 139 24.49 -1.92 3.01
C ILE A 139 23.40 -2.14 1.96
N PHE A 140 22.88 -1.07 1.34
CA PHE A 140 21.80 -1.18 0.35
C PHE A 140 22.19 -1.91 -0.94
N ILE A 141 23.47 -1.86 -1.35
CA ILE A 141 23.95 -2.60 -2.53
C ILE A 141 24.12 -4.10 -2.24
N THR A 142 24.29 -4.47 -0.96
CA THR A 142 24.58 -5.86 -0.55
C THR A 142 23.31 -6.68 -0.27
N ILE A 143 22.14 -6.04 -0.20
CA ILE A 143 20.82 -6.64 0.06
C ILE A 143 20.06 -6.83 -1.25
#